data_AF-X1TU46-F1
#
_entry.id   AF-X1TU46-F1
#
_cell.length_a   1.000
_cell.length_b   1.000
_cell.length_c   1.000
_cell.angle_alpha   90.00
_cell.angle_beta   90.00
_cell.angle_gamma   90.00
#
_symmetry.space_group_name_H-M   'P 1'
#
loop_
_entity.id
_entity.type
_entity.pdbx_description
1 polymer ?
#
loop_
_entity_poly.entity_id
_entity_poly.type
_entity_poly.pdbx_seq_one_letter_code
_entity_poly.pdbx_strand_id
1 'polypeptide(L)'
;AKKYIETFQFDKALNIIFAYIDVCNEFIQLRKPWDESKSLDYRKWVLGEAVRAIKEISKLLSPFIPESAEKIKKQFSAKKIKKGEILFKKIN
;
A
#
# COMPACT_ATOMS: atom_id res chain seq x y z
N ALA A 1 -26.28 10.21 5.49
CA ALA A 1 -25.78 9.53 4.28
C ALA A 1 -25.36 10.48 3.16
N LYS A 2 -26.12 11.55 2.84
CA LYS A 2 -25.78 12.52 1.77
C LYS A 2 -24.83 13.67 2.17
N LYS A 3 -24.65 13.96 3.47
CA LYS A 3 -24.03 15.20 3.98
C LYS A 3 -22.49 15.27 3.94
N TYR A 4 -21.79 14.18 3.61
CA TYR A 4 -20.31 14.14 3.51
C TYR A 4 -19.78 13.98 2.08
N ILE A 5 -20.68 13.82 1.10
CA ILE A 5 -20.31 13.78 -0.33
C ILE A 5 -20.02 15.21 -0.85
N GLU A 6 -20.44 16.24 -0.13
CA GLU A 6 -20.46 17.64 -0.59
C GLU A 6 -19.25 18.50 -0.20
N THR A 7 -18.27 18.02 0.59
CA THR A 7 -17.19 18.91 1.05
C THR A 7 -16.00 19.04 0.11
N PHE A 8 -15.91 18.32 -1.02
CA PHE A 8 -14.78 18.42 -1.97
C PHE A 8 -13.37 18.28 -1.33
N GLN A 9 -13.27 17.63 -0.16
CA GLN A 9 -12.01 17.48 0.60
C GLN A 9 -11.21 16.25 0.14
N PHE A 10 -11.01 16.15 -1.17
CA PHE A 10 -10.22 15.08 -1.79
C PHE A 10 -8.77 15.10 -1.29
N ASP A 11 -8.24 16.28 -0.99
CA ASP A 11 -6.95 16.51 -0.35
C ASP A 11 -6.85 15.82 1.01
N LYS A 12 -7.86 15.95 1.87
CA LYS A 12 -7.86 15.33 3.20
C LYS A 12 -7.98 13.82 3.12
N ALA A 13 -8.82 13.32 2.22
CA ALA A 13 -8.93 11.88 1.97
C ALA A 13 -7.59 11.30 1.50
N LEU A 14 -6.91 11.99 0.58
CA LEU A 14 -5.60 11.58 0.09
C LEU A 14 -4.54 11.64 1.21
N ASN A 15 -4.55 12.68 2.04
CA ASN A 15 -3.64 12.80 3.19
C ASN A 15 -3.81 11.66 4.19
N ILE A 16 -5.05 11.23 4.47
CA ILE A 16 -5.30 10.07 5.36
C ILE A 16 -4.74 8.79 4.75
N ILE A 17 -4.89 8.59 3.43
CA ILE A 17 -4.33 7.43 2.73
C ILE A 17 -2.80 7.45 2.82
N PHE A 18 -2.15 8.59 2.60
CA PHE A 18 -0.69 8.71 2.71
C PHE A 18 -0.20 8.53 4.15
N ALA A 19 -0.90 9.07 5.15
CA ALA A 19 -0.58 8.81 6.55
C ALA A 19 -0.65 7.31 6.89
N TYR A 20 -1.63 6.58 6.33
CA TYR A 20 -1.70 5.13 6.47
C TYR A 20 -0.53 4.41 5.77
N ILE A 21 -0.12 4.88 4.59
CA ILE A 21 1.07 4.38 3.88
C ILE A 21 2.33 4.58 4.75
N ASP A 22 2.47 5.74 5.41
CA ASP A 22 3.61 6.04 6.28
C ASP A 22 3.67 5.09 7.48
N VAL A 23 2.54 4.80 8.11
CA VAL A 23 2.45 3.79 9.18
C VAL A 23 2.87 2.40 8.68
N CYS A 24 2.46 2.01 7.47
CA CYS A 24 2.88 0.74 6.87
C CYS A 24 4.39 0.70 6.60
N ASN A 25 4.96 1.82 6.13
CA ASN A 25 6.40 1.95 5.91
C ASN A 25 7.17 1.82 7.22
N GLU A 26 6.73 2.52 8.27
CA GLU A 26 7.32 2.44 9.60
C GLU A 26 7.26 1.02 10.17
N PHE A 27 6.12 0.34 10.04
CA PHE A 27 5.97 -1.06 10.43
C PHE A 27 7.04 -1.94 9.77
N ILE A 28 7.23 -1.84 8.46
CA ILE A 28 8.25 -2.61 7.74
C ILE A 28 9.67 -2.27 8.21
N GLN A 29 9.97 -0.99 8.42
CA GLN A 29 11.27 -0.53 8.91
C GLN A 29 11.59 -1.02 10.32
N LEU A 30 10.61 -0.98 11.23
CA LEU A 30 10.78 -1.45 12.60
C LEU A 30 10.91 -2.98 12.67
N ARG A 31 10.11 -3.70 11.87
CA ARG A 31 10.11 -5.17 11.90
C ARG A 31 11.27 -5.80 11.13
N LYS A 32 11.90 -5.06 10.20
CA LYS A 32 13.06 -5.47 9.40
C LYS A 32 12.95 -6.90 8.84
N PRO A 33 11.96 -7.20 7.97
CA PRO A 33 11.77 -8.55 7.45
C PRO A 33 12.92 -9.08 6.59
N TRP A 34 13.88 -8.23 6.19
CA TRP A 34 15.12 -8.62 5.51
C TRP A 34 16.23 -9.05 6.46
N ASP A 35 16.08 -8.84 7.78
CA ASP A 35 17.05 -9.27 8.78
C ASP A 35 17.02 -10.79 8.92
N GLU A 36 18.12 -11.44 8.53
CA GLU A 36 18.25 -12.90 8.54
C GLU A 36 18.33 -13.49 9.95
N SER A 37 18.58 -12.67 10.99
CA SER A 37 18.52 -13.11 12.39
C SER A 37 17.09 -13.45 12.84
N LYS A 38 16.07 -13.02 12.08
CA LYS A 38 14.65 -13.31 12.38
C LYS A 38 14.21 -14.64 11.77
N SER A 39 13.35 -15.36 12.50
CA SER A 39 12.80 -16.63 12.03
C SER A 39 12.05 -16.46 10.70
N LEU A 40 12.08 -17.51 9.87
CA LEU A 40 11.39 -17.50 8.58
C LEU A 40 9.89 -17.23 8.73
N ASP A 41 9.26 -17.78 9.77
CA ASP A 41 7.82 -17.59 10.01
C ASP A 41 7.48 -16.17 10.42
N TYR A 42 8.31 -15.54 11.25
CA TYR A 42 8.16 -14.12 11.59
C TYR A 42 8.29 -13.25 10.33
N ARG A 43 9.32 -13.49 9.49
CA ARG A 43 9.50 -12.74 8.24
C ARG A 43 8.31 -12.91 7.29
N LYS A 44 7.79 -14.14 7.14
CA LYS A 44 6.59 -14.43 6.35
C LYS A 44 5.36 -13.71 6.89
N TRP A 45 5.18 -13.67 8.20
CA TRP A 45 4.06 -12.96 8.84
C TRP A 45 4.14 -11.46 8.57
N VAL A 46 5.29 -10.82 8.81
CA VAL A 46 5.50 -9.38 8.52
C VAL A 46 5.21 -9.05 7.06
N LEU A 47 5.73 -9.87 6.13
CA LEU A 47 5.47 -9.68 4.70
C LEU A 47 4.00 -9.91 4.34
N GLY A 48 3.32 -10.87 4.97
CA GLY A 48 1.89 -11.13 4.78
C GLY A 48 1.03 -9.94 5.18
N GLU A 49 1.32 -9.33 6.33
CA GLU A 49 0.62 -8.12 6.80
C GLU A 49 0.87 -6.94 5.85
N ALA A 50 2.12 -6.76 5.39
CA ALA A 50 2.44 -5.72 4.41
C ALA A 50 1.67 -5.90 3.09
N VAL A 51 1.57 -7.13 2.58
CA VAL A 51 0.80 -7.44 1.36
C VAL A 51 -0.68 -7.13 1.55
N ARG A 52 -1.26 -7.43 2.72
CA ARG A 52 -2.65 -7.07 3.04
C ARG A 52 -2.86 -5.57 3.06
N ALA A 53 -1.97 -4.83 3.74
CA ALA A 53 -2.04 -3.37 3.80
C ALA A 53 -1.97 -2.74 2.40
N ILE A 54 -1.04 -3.19 1.55
CA ILE A 54 -0.89 -2.70 0.17
C ILE A 54 -2.14 -2.97 -0.68
N LYS A 55 -2.81 -4.11 -0.49
CA LYS A 55 -4.09 -4.39 -1.17
C LYS A 55 -5.20 -3.44 -0.74
N GLU A 56 -5.28 -3.08 0.53
CA GLU A 56 -6.26 -2.09 0.99
C GLU A 56 -5.93 -0.69 0.47
N ILE A 57 -4.65 -0.29 0.50
CA ILE A 57 -4.19 0.97 -0.10
C ILE A 57 -4.59 1.05 -1.58
N SER A 58 -4.42 -0.03 -2.35
CA SER A 58 -4.86 -0.09 -3.75
C SER A 58 -6.36 0.19 -3.91
N LYS A 59 -7.23 -0.36 -3.04
CA LYS A 59 -8.67 -0.07 -3.09
C LYS A 59 -8.97 1.39 -2.76
N LEU A 60 -8.29 1.94 -1.74
CA LEU A 60 -8.45 3.33 -1.31
C LEU A 60 -7.96 4.33 -2.35
N LEU A 61 -6.92 4.00 -3.11
CA LEU A 61 -6.39 4.82 -4.20
C LEU A 61 -7.22 4.72 -5.49
N SER A 62 -8.07 3.70 -5.66
CA SER A 62 -8.85 3.49 -6.88
C SER A 62 -9.66 4.70 -7.36
N PRO A 63 -10.34 5.50 -6.50
CA PRO A 63 -11.06 6.70 -6.96
C PRO A 63 -10.16 7.89 -7.32
N PHE A 64 -8.86 7.85 -6.99
CA PHE A 64 -7.91 8.94 -7.24
C PHE A 64 -6.93 8.62 -8.37
N ILE A 65 -6.36 7.40 -8.37
CA ILE A 65 -5.34 6.94 -9.32
C ILE A 65 -5.69 5.51 -9.77
N PRO A 66 -6.76 5.32 -10.55
CA PRO A 66 -7.31 4.00 -10.87
C PRO A 66 -6.29 3.08 -11.59
N GLU A 67 -5.48 3.62 -12.49
CA GLU A 67 -4.48 2.85 -13.24
C GLU A 67 -3.40 2.27 -12.30
N SER A 68 -2.86 3.10 -11.41
CA SER A 68 -1.86 2.65 -10.42
C SER A 68 -2.47 1.69 -9.41
N ALA A 69 -3.69 1.96 -8.94
CA ALA A 69 -4.44 1.07 -8.07
C ALA A 69 -4.61 -0.33 -8.70
N GLU A 70 -4.95 -0.40 -9.99
CA GLU A 70 -5.10 -1.67 -10.70
C GLU A 70 -3.77 -2.43 -10.85
N LYS A 71 -2.68 -1.72 -11.18
CA LYS A 71 -1.33 -2.31 -11.26
C LYS A 71 -0.93 -2.94 -9.92
N ILE A 72 -1.13 -2.23 -8.81
CA ILE A 72 -0.89 -2.75 -7.45
C ILE A 72 -1.75 -3.98 -7.18
N LYS A 73 -3.06 -3.91 -7.44
CA LYS A 73 -3.99 -5.02 -7.20
C LYS A 73 -3.57 -6.28 -7.96
N LYS A 74 -3.22 -6.14 -9.24
CA LYS A 74 -2.76 -7.25 -10.10
C LYS A 74 -1.48 -7.88 -9.56
N GLN A 75 -0.49 -7.06 -9.20
CA GLN A 75 0.81 -7.54 -8.70
C GLN A 75 0.67 -8.31 -7.38
N PHE A 76 -0.08 -7.76 -6.42
CA PHE A 76 -0.20 -8.34 -5.08
C PHE A 76 -1.28 -9.43 -4.96
N SER A 77 -2.13 -9.61 -5.97
CA SER A 77 -3.09 -10.73 -6.03
C SER A 77 -2.56 -11.96 -6.76
N ALA A 78 -1.38 -11.88 -7.39
CA ALA A 78 -0.76 -13.00 -8.06
C ALA A 78 -0.29 -14.10 -7.07
N LYS A 79 -0.39 -15.37 -7.49
CA LYS A 79 0.11 -16.53 -6.71
C LYS A 79 1.60 -16.41 -6.36
N LYS A 80 2.38 -15.77 -7.24
CA LYS A 80 3.78 -15.41 -6.99
C LYS A 80 3.96 -13.93 -7.33
N ILE A 81 4.29 -13.14 -6.32
CA ILE A 81 4.58 -11.72 -6.48
C ILE A 81 5.94 -11.60 -7.16
N LYS A 82 5.97 -10.95 -8.33
CA LYS A 82 7.20 -10.58 -9.02
C LYS A 82 7.47 -9.08 -8.79
N LYS A 83 8.72 -8.66 -8.94
CA LYS A 83 9.07 -7.24 -8.97
C LYS A 83 8.34 -6.60 -10.17
N GLY A 84 7.50 -5.62 -9.88
CA GLY A 84 6.79 -4.83 -10.89
C GLY A 84 7.66 -3.67 -11.39
N GLU A 85 7.16 -2.97 -12.40
CA GLU A 85 7.73 -1.71 -12.86
C GLU A 85 7.54 -0.61 -11.82
N ILE A 86 8.35 0.44 -11.90
CA ILE A 86 8.21 1.61 -11.03
C ILE A 86 6.85 2.27 -11.31
N LEU A 87 6.00 2.34 -10.29
CA LEU A 87 4.63 2.86 -10.41
C LEU A 87 4.57 4.38 -10.54
N PHE A 88 5.47 5.09 -9.88
CA PHE A 88 5.55 6.55 -9.89
C PHE A 88 6.96 6.96 -10.29
N LYS A 89 7.13 7.31 -11.57
CA LYS A 89 8.40 7.87 -12.08
C LYS A 89 8.52 9.32 -11.58
N LYS A 90 9.71 9.71 -11.10
CA LYS A 90 9.98 11.11 -10.76
C LYS A 90 9.88 11.96 -12.03
N ILE A 91 9.27 13.13 -11.92
CA ILE A 91 9.28 14.14 -12.99
C ILE A 91 10.62 14.86 -12.87
N ASN A 92 11.36 14.93 -13.98
CA ASN A 92 12.58 15.72 -14.12
C ASN A 92 12.26 17.09 -14.72
#